data_AF-A0AAX1PDE6-F1
#
_entry.id   AF-A0AAX1PDE6-F1
#
_cell.length_a   1.000
_cell.length_b   1.000
_cell.length_c   1.000
_cell.angle_alpha   90.00
_cell.angle_beta   90.00
_cell.angle_gamma   90.00
#
_symmetry.space_group_name_H-M   'P 1'
#
loop_
_entity.id
_entity.type
_entity.pdbx_description
1 polymer ?
#
loop_
_entity_poly.entity_id
_entity_poly.type
_entity_poly.pdbx_seq_one_letter_code
_entity_poly.pdbx_strand_id
1 'polypeptide(L)'
;MSEQMQDMTFTAVIALGVTTSGGAVLDVTSADADVRALVLEDIRENSDRDFIDVLGKGLPKSGLVKVHCEMDGWPDEYDSPDYKLIRASPMALPN
;
A
#
# COMPACT_ATOMS: atom_id res chain seq x y z
N MET A 1 -2.56 -0.07 31.52
CA MET A 1 -1.73 -0.46 30.37
C MET A 1 -2.08 0.52 29.28
N SER A 2 -1.14 1.37 28.87
CA SER A 2 -1.37 2.22 27.70
C SER A 2 -1.36 1.28 26.51
N GLU A 3 -2.54 0.94 26.00
CA GLU A 3 -2.69 0.36 24.67
C GLU A 3 -2.02 1.35 23.72
N GLN A 4 -0.75 1.12 23.41
CA GLN A 4 -0.12 1.74 22.26
C GLN A 4 -0.94 1.23 21.09
N MET A 5 -1.89 2.05 20.62
CA MET A 5 -2.49 1.85 19.31
C MET A 5 -1.31 1.70 18.35
N GLN A 6 -1.03 0.47 17.93
CA GLN A 6 0.01 0.22 16.94
C GLN A 6 -0.36 1.05 15.72
N ASP A 7 0.62 1.80 15.22
CA ASP A 7 0.40 2.64 14.06
C ASP A 7 0.28 1.72 12.83
N MET A 8 -0.96 1.35 12.51
CA MET A 8 -1.30 0.50 11.36
C MET A 8 -1.26 1.27 10.03
N THR A 9 -0.60 2.43 10.02
CA THR A 9 -0.51 3.25 8.83
C THR A 9 0.77 2.95 8.07
N PHE A 10 0.68 3.01 6.75
CA PHE A 10 1.83 2.91 5.90
C PHE A 10 1.66 3.81 4.68
N THR A 11 2.76 4.01 3.99
CA THR A 11 2.86 4.85 2.82
C THR A 11 3.58 4.08 1.75
N ALA A 12 2.91 3.89 0.62
CA ALA A 12 3.48 3.19 -0.53
C ALA A 12 3.64 4.14 -1.71
N VAL A 13 4.71 3.94 -2.47
CA VAL A 13 4.95 4.62 -3.74
C VAL A 13 4.63 3.64 -4.86
N ILE A 14 3.69 3.99 -5.71
CA ILE A 14 3.15 3.15 -6.75
C ILE A 14 3.37 3.82 -8.10
N ALA A 15 3.94 3.10 -9.05
CA ALA A 15 3.98 3.50 -10.45
C ALA A 15 2.80 2.86 -11.18
N LEU A 16 1.89 3.66 -11.71
CA LEU A 16 0.70 3.22 -12.44
C LEU A 16 0.88 3.41 -13.95
N GLY A 17 0.35 2.48 -14.74
CA GLY A 17 0.41 2.54 -16.21
C GLY A 17 1.80 2.27 -16.81
N VAL A 18 2.74 1.74 -16.02
CA VAL A 18 4.11 1.38 -16.46
C VAL A 18 4.24 -0.08 -16.90
N THR A 19 3.34 -0.96 -16.45
CA THR A 19 3.33 -2.38 -16.79
C THR A 19 2.01 -2.77 -17.46
N THR A 20 2.02 -3.86 -18.23
CA THR A 20 0.80 -4.51 -18.75
C THR A 20 -0.16 -4.97 -17.64
N SER A 21 0.31 -5.00 -16.40
CA SER A 21 -0.43 -5.44 -15.21
C SER A 21 -1.15 -4.30 -14.47
N GLY A 22 -1.02 -3.05 -14.92
CA GLY A 22 -1.72 -1.89 -14.34
C GLY A 22 -0.87 -1.00 -13.42
N GLY A 23 0.21 -1.55 -12.83
CA GLY A 23 1.17 -0.79 -12.05
C GLY A 23 2.25 -1.65 -11.38
N ALA A 24 3.07 -1.04 -10.52
CA ALA A 24 4.10 -1.67 -9.70
C ALA A 24 4.30 -0.86 -8.41
N VAL A 25 4.48 -1.53 -7.27
CA VAL A 25 4.87 -0.88 -6.00
C VAL A 25 6.39 -0.73 -5.99
N LEU A 26 6.86 0.51 -5.80
CA LEU A 26 8.29 0.84 -5.82
C LEU A 26 8.89 0.90 -4.43
N ASP A 27 8.12 1.36 -3.45
CA ASP A 27 8.60 1.55 -2.08
C ASP A 27 7.43 1.47 -1.10
N VAL A 28 7.69 0.93 0.10
CA VAL A 28 6.74 0.87 1.21
C VAL A 28 7.44 1.30 2.49
N THR A 29 6.83 2.29 3.15
CA THR A 29 7.33 2.91 4.38
C THR A 29 6.23 2.91 5.43
N SER A 30 6.56 2.55 6.67
CA SER A 30 5.67 2.66 7.83
C SER A 30 6.50 3.08 9.04
N ALA A 31 5.86 3.65 10.04
CA ALA A 31 6.47 3.89 11.35
C ALA A 31 6.68 2.57 12.11
N ASP A 32 5.85 1.57 11.84
CA ASP A 32 5.93 0.23 12.43
C ASP A 32 6.61 -0.74 11.43
N ALA A 33 7.67 -1.41 11.88
CA ALA A 33 8.45 -2.32 11.05
C ALA A 33 7.67 -3.60 10.70
N ASP A 34 6.77 -4.04 11.58
CA ASP A 34 5.97 -5.25 11.40
C ASP A 34 4.87 -5.00 10.35
N VAL A 35 4.22 -3.82 10.40
CA VAL A 35 3.26 -3.38 9.37
C VAL A 35 3.93 -3.30 8.00
N ARG A 36 5.14 -2.71 7.93
CA ARG A 36 5.92 -2.66 6.69
C ARG A 36 6.25 -4.07 6.16
N ALA A 37 6.63 -4.99 7.05
CA ALA A 37 6.97 -6.35 6.66
C ALA A 37 5.75 -7.10 6.09
N LEU A 38 4.59 -7.01 6.76
CA LEU A 38 3.34 -7.61 6.29
C LEU A 38 2.93 -7.10 4.92
N VAL A 39 2.92 -5.78 4.71
CA VAL A 39 2.54 -5.21 3.41
C VAL A 39 3.47 -5.68 2.30
N LEU A 40 4.78 -5.77 2.57
CA LEU A 40 5.75 -6.27 1.58
C LEU A 40 5.59 -7.77 1.31
N GLU A 41 5.24 -8.56 2.31
CA GLU A 41 4.97 -9.99 2.17
C GLU A 41 3.70 -10.22 1.34
N ASP A 42 2.62 -9.52 1.67
CA ASP A 42 1.36 -9.55 0.92
C ASP A 42 1.55 -9.17 -0.56
N ILE A 43 2.26 -8.07 -0.85
CA ILE A 43 2.58 -7.70 -2.25
C ILE A 43 3.38 -8.80 -2.95
N ARG A 44 4.27 -9.50 -2.23
CA ARG A 44 5.10 -10.57 -2.79
C ARG A 44 4.30 -11.85 -3.06
N GLU A 45 3.32 -12.16 -2.22
CA GLU A 45 2.47 -13.35 -2.36
C GLU A 45 1.32 -13.13 -3.35
N ASN A 46 0.65 -11.97 -3.27
CA ASN A 46 -0.55 -11.64 -4.05
C ASN A 46 -0.26 -10.80 -5.31
N SER A 47 0.98 -10.38 -5.54
CA SER A 47 1.42 -9.49 -6.62
C SER A 47 1.03 -8.01 -6.44
N ASP A 48 1.82 -7.12 -7.06
CA ASP A 48 1.56 -5.67 -7.07
C ASP A 48 0.16 -5.31 -7.58
N ARG A 49 -0.36 -6.08 -8.54
CA ARG A 49 -1.65 -5.80 -9.18
C ARG A 49 -2.80 -5.92 -8.19
N ASP A 50 -2.87 -7.01 -7.44
CA ASP A 50 -3.95 -7.27 -6.50
C ASP A 50 -3.92 -6.24 -5.36
N PHE A 51 -2.73 -5.94 -4.84
CA PHE A 51 -2.54 -4.85 -3.88
C PHE A 51 -3.07 -3.50 -4.41
N ILE A 52 -2.74 -3.14 -5.65
CA ILE A 52 -3.22 -1.89 -6.29
C ILE A 52 -4.74 -1.91 -6.49
N ASP A 53 -5.32 -3.07 -6.83
CA ASP A 53 -6.76 -3.22 -7.05
C ASP A 53 -7.55 -3.07 -5.74
N VAL A 54 -7.03 -3.59 -4.62
CA VAL A 54 -7.59 -3.40 -3.27
C VAL A 54 -7.65 -1.92 -2.88
N LEU A 55 -6.63 -1.13 -3.22
CA LEU A 55 -6.63 0.32 -2.98
C LEU A 55 -7.69 1.08 -3.80
N GLY A 56 -8.21 0.48 -4.87
CA GLY A 56 -9.41 0.90 -5.57
C GLY A 56 -9.32 2.20 -6.41
N LYS A 57 -10.50 2.74 -6.74
CA LYS A 57 -10.74 3.86 -7.71
C LYS A 57 -10.18 5.23 -7.29
N GLY A 58 -9.51 5.34 -6.14
CA GLY A 58 -8.89 6.58 -5.66
C GLY A 58 -7.57 6.92 -6.34
N LEU A 59 -7.03 5.98 -7.10
CA LEU A 59 -5.76 6.11 -7.81
C LEU A 59 -5.93 6.74 -9.20
N PRO A 60 -5.00 7.61 -9.64
CA PRO A 60 -4.98 8.11 -11.01
C PRO A 60 -4.69 6.99 -12.02
N LYS A 61 -5.06 7.19 -13.29
CA LYS A 61 -4.92 6.16 -14.34
C LYS A 61 -3.47 5.80 -14.69
N SER A 62 -2.53 6.73 -14.50
CA SER A 62 -1.11 6.53 -14.79
C SER A 62 -0.25 7.54 -14.03
N GLY A 63 1.04 7.24 -13.93
CA GLY A 63 2.05 8.09 -13.29
C GLY A 63 2.50 7.54 -11.94
N LEU A 64 3.34 8.31 -11.25
CA LEU A 64 3.87 7.99 -9.93
C LEU A 64 2.96 8.56 -8.85
N VAL A 65 2.57 7.74 -7.89
CA VAL A 65 1.59 8.09 -6.86
C VAL A 65 2.12 7.67 -5.51
N LYS A 66 2.05 8.58 -4.55
CA LYS A 66 2.27 8.28 -3.15
C LYS A 66 0.91 8.07 -2.49
N VAL A 67 0.66 6.87 -2.03
CA VAL A 67 -0.52 6.55 -1.21
C VAL A 67 -0.14 6.50 0.25
N HIS A 68 -1.08 6.91 1.09
CA HIS A 68 -1.03 6.69 2.52
C HIS A 68 -2.28 5.89 2.87
N CYS A 69 -2.05 4.74 3.46
CA CYS A 69 -3.04 3.72 3.71
C CYS A 69 -3.00 3.33 5.18
N GLU A 70 -4.11 2.78 5.65
CA GLU A 70 -4.25 2.17 6.97
C GLU A 70 -4.69 0.73 6.76
N MET A 71 -4.11 -0.19 7.52
CA MET A 71 -4.52 -1.58 7.56
C MET A 71 -5.75 -1.69 8.47
N ASP A 72 -6.84 -2.30 7.98
CA ASP A 72 -8.09 -2.44 8.73
C ASP A 72 -7.99 -3.63 9.71
N GLY A 73 -7.14 -3.47 10.73
CA GLY A 73 -6.83 -4.52 11.69
C GLY A 73 -5.64 -5.41 11.30
N TRP A 74 -5.22 -6.27 12.22
CA TRP A 74 -4.19 -7.28 11.95
C TRP A 74 -4.80 -8.44 11.16
N PRO A 75 -4.19 -8.88 10.05
CA PRO A 75 -4.65 -10.04 9.31
C PRO A 75 -4.57 -11.30 10.19
N ASP A 76 -5.62 -12.11 10.15
CA ASP A 76 -5.60 -13.46 10.71
C ASP A 76 -4.80 -14.40 9.78
N GLU A 77 -4.38 -15.56 10.30
CA GLU A 77 -3.53 -16.55 9.59
C GLU A 77 -4.15 -17.11 8.28
N TYR A 78 -5.40 -16.77 8.00
CA TYR A 78 -6.20 -17.28 6.88
C TYR A 78 -6.74 -16.18 5.96
N ASP A 79 -6.52 -14.91 6.29
CA ASP A 79 -7.09 -13.78 5.55
C ASP A 79 -6.01 -12.81 5.08
N SER A 80 -6.22 -12.19 3.91
CA SER A 80 -5.30 -11.17 3.41
C SER A 80 -5.58 -9.85 4.11
N PRO A 81 -4.58 -8.98 4.30
CA PRO A 81 -4.80 -7.73 5.00
C PRO A 81 -5.73 -6.82 4.18
N ASP A 82 -6.77 -6.29 4.81
CA ASP A 82 -7.60 -5.25 4.20
C ASP A 82 -6.91 -3.90 4.32
N TYR A 83 -6.87 -3.15 3.20
CA TYR A 83 -6.24 -1.83 3.16
C TYR A 83 -7.24 -0.74 2.85
N LYS A 84 -7.19 0.32 3.65
CA LYS A 84 -7.98 1.52 3.47
C LYS A 84 -7.11 2.67 2.99
N LEU A 85 -7.37 3.16 1.79
CA LEU A 85 -6.72 4.35 1.27
C LEU A 85 -7.18 5.60 2.04
N ILE A 86 -6.27 6.22 2.80
CA ILE A 86 -6.53 7.50 3.48
C ILE A 86 -6.35 8.66 2.51
N ARG A 87 -5.26 8.66 1.76
CA ARG A 87 -4.97 9.68 0.73
C ARG A 87 -4.08 9.13 -0.37
N ALA A 88 -4.28 9.63 -1.58
CA ALA A 88 -3.38 9.47 -2.70
C ALA A 88 -2.90 10.84 -3.16
N SER A 89 -1.62 10.97 -3.49
CA SER A 89 -1.05 12.20 -4.02
C SER A 89 -0.12 11.87 -5.20
N PRO A 90 -0.34 12.46 -6.39
CA PRO A 90 0.57 12.26 -7.50
C PRO A 90 1.93 12.86 -7.15
N MET A 91 2.99 12.12 -7.44
CA MET A 91 4.36 12.60 -7.29
C MET A 91 4.82 13.17 -8.63
N ALA A 92 5.35 14.39 -8.60
CA ALA A 92 6.10 14.89 -9.72
C ALA A 92 7.39 14.07 -9.84
N LEU A 93 7.60 13.47 -11.02
CA LEU A 93 8.92 12.95 -11.36
C LEU A 93 9.90 14.15 -11.39
N PRO A 94 11.08 14.05 -10.75
CA PRO A 94 12.11 15.06 -10.94
C PRO A 94 12.44 15.13 -12.43
N ASN A 95 12.36 16.34 -12.98
CA ASN A 95 12.55 16.65 -14.39
C ASN A 95 14.03 16.59 -14.79
#